data_AF-A0A5J4P946-F1
#
_entry.id   AF-A0A5J4P946-F1
#
_cell.length_a   1.000
_cell.length_b   1.000
_cell.length_c   1.000
_cell.angle_alpha   90.00
_cell.angle_beta   90.00
_cell.angle_gamma   90.00
#
_symmetry.space_group_name_H-M   'P 1'
#
loop_
_entity.id
_entity.type
_entity.pdbx_description
1 polymer ?
#
loop_
_entity_poly.entity_id
_entity_poly.type
_entity_poly.pdbx_seq_one_letter_code
_entity_poly.pdbx_strand_id
1 'polypeptide(L)'
;IPDDMMQSLMADSVRFASYRFPFVVDSVIPNSPALVAGIQPGDTIKALNGKLTVAYYDFINEMAFLREQATVLKDDNIDLQQIKIARLRAGVVDTLTLRADSLFKIGVAPLNDLTKLLPTVKVNYGFFESFPAGIILGANTLKGYVSDMKHVFSKEGAKQLGGFATIGSIFPAEWDWHQFWYMTAFLSIILAFMNILPIPALDG
;
A
#
# COMPACT_ATOMS: atom_id res chain seq x y z
N ILE A 1 5.93 15.98 8.33
CA ILE A 1 4.59 15.82 7.71
C ILE A 1 3.83 17.10 8.04
N PRO A 2 3.23 17.80 7.05
CA PRO A 2 2.44 19.00 7.31
C PRO A 2 1.26 18.69 8.25
N ASP A 3 0.96 19.61 9.16
CA ASP A 3 -0.08 19.40 10.20
C ASP A 3 -1.49 19.26 9.60
N ASP A 4 -1.71 19.78 8.39
CA ASP A 4 -2.97 19.80 7.65
C ASP A 4 -3.10 18.67 6.60
N MET A 5 -2.08 17.82 6.46
CA MET A 5 -2.05 16.76 5.45
C MET A 5 -3.30 15.86 5.52
N MET A 6 -3.72 15.45 6.71
CA MET A 6 -4.92 14.61 6.86
C MET A 6 -6.20 15.32 6.43
N GLN A 7 -6.34 16.62 6.68
CA GLN A 7 -7.52 17.39 6.25
C GLN A 7 -7.56 17.55 4.72
N SER A 8 -6.42 17.82 4.09
CA SER A 8 -6.31 17.89 2.62
C SER A 8 -6.64 16.53 1.97
N LEU A 9 -6.15 15.42 2.54
CA LEU A 9 -6.43 14.07 2.05
C LEU A 9 -7.91 13.68 2.17
N MET A 10 -8.58 14.09 3.25
CA MET A 10 -10.02 13.84 3.44
C MET A 10 -10.89 14.67 2.49
N ALA A 11 -10.42 15.85 2.06
CA ALA A 11 -11.16 16.73 1.16
C ALA A 11 -11.06 16.31 -0.32
N ASP A 12 -9.90 15.86 -0.77
CA ASP A 12 -9.67 15.59 -2.20
C ASP A 12 -10.23 14.24 -2.67
N SER A 13 -10.47 13.27 -1.79
CA SER A 13 -10.98 11.92 -2.13
C SER A 13 -10.17 11.16 -3.20
N VAL A 14 -8.98 11.67 -3.57
CA VAL A 14 -8.04 11.06 -4.50
C VAL A 14 -7.20 10.02 -3.77
N ARG A 15 -6.96 8.86 -4.41
CA ARG A 15 -5.98 7.88 -3.93
C ARG A 15 -4.57 8.51 -3.98
N PHE A 16 -4.13 9.08 -2.86
CA PHE A 16 -2.85 9.77 -2.73
C PHE A 16 -1.64 8.82 -2.57
N ALA A 17 -1.91 7.54 -2.29
CA ALA A 17 -0.89 6.51 -2.10
C ALA A 17 -1.30 5.20 -2.77
N SER A 18 -0.32 4.44 -3.23
CA SER A 18 -0.46 3.09 -3.77
C SER A 18 0.44 2.11 -3.01
N TYR A 19 0.16 0.82 -3.16
CA TYR A 19 0.98 -0.21 -2.56
C TYR A 19 2.40 -0.18 -3.15
N ARG A 20 3.40 -0.19 -2.26
CA ARG A 20 4.78 -0.45 -2.64
C ARG A 20 4.96 -1.97 -2.69
N PHE A 21 5.19 -2.50 -3.89
CA PHE A 21 5.36 -3.93 -4.11
C PHE A 21 6.68 -4.21 -4.85
N PRO A 22 7.29 -5.38 -4.63
CA PRO A 22 8.58 -5.72 -5.22
C PRO A 22 8.48 -5.83 -6.75
N PHE A 23 9.54 -5.46 -7.46
CA PHE A 23 9.57 -5.58 -8.91
C PHE A 23 9.89 -7.01 -9.36
N VAL A 24 8.87 -7.87 -9.35
CA VAL A 24 8.95 -9.22 -9.91
C VAL A 24 8.48 -9.19 -11.36
N VAL A 25 9.25 -9.78 -12.27
CA VAL A 25 8.93 -9.88 -13.69
C VAL A 25 7.89 -10.98 -13.90
N ASP A 26 6.74 -10.62 -14.47
CA ASP A 26 5.70 -11.59 -14.86
C ASP A 26 5.93 -12.08 -16.29
N SER A 27 6.16 -11.14 -17.22
CA SER A 27 6.42 -11.46 -18.63
C SER A 27 7.42 -10.49 -19.26
N VAL A 28 8.06 -10.95 -20.34
CA VAL A 28 9.07 -10.20 -21.09
C VAL A 28 8.59 -10.04 -22.52
N ILE A 29 8.60 -8.81 -23.02
CA ILE A 29 8.12 -8.49 -24.37
C ILE A 29 9.11 -9.07 -25.40
N PRO A 30 8.64 -9.74 -26.47
CA PRO A 30 9.51 -10.19 -27.56
C PRO A 30 10.33 -9.04 -28.16
N ASN A 31 11.58 -9.32 -28.54
CA ASN A 31 12.51 -8.34 -29.12
C ASN A 31 12.80 -7.12 -28.22
N SER A 32 12.59 -7.24 -26.92
CA SER A 32 12.91 -6.18 -25.97
C SER A 32 14.36 -6.21 -25.49
N PRO A 33 14.90 -5.07 -25.00
CA PRO A 33 16.21 -5.05 -24.35
C PRO A 33 16.34 -6.05 -23.20
N ALA A 34 15.29 -6.23 -22.40
CA ALA A 34 15.27 -7.19 -21.30
C ALA A 34 15.43 -8.63 -21.78
N LEU A 35 14.79 -9.00 -22.89
CA LEU A 35 14.92 -10.34 -23.47
C LEU A 35 16.35 -10.60 -23.95
N VAL A 36 16.96 -9.63 -24.65
CA VAL A 36 18.34 -9.72 -25.14
C VAL A 36 19.33 -9.84 -23.96
N ALA A 37 19.04 -9.16 -22.85
CA ALA A 37 19.82 -9.23 -21.62
C ALA A 37 19.63 -10.53 -20.82
N GLY A 38 18.71 -11.41 -21.22
CA GLY A 38 18.43 -12.68 -20.54
C GLY A 38 17.53 -12.57 -19.31
N ILE A 39 16.77 -11.48 -19.17
CA ILE A 39 15.71 -11.36 -18.16
C ILE A 39 14.58 -12.33 -18.52
N GLN A 40 14.01 -12.99 -17.51
CA GLN A 40 12.98 -14.02 -17.65
C GLN A 40 11.85 -13.79 -16.63
N PRO A 41 10.65 -14.35 -16.88
CA PRO A 41 9.60 -14.45 -15.86
C PRO A 41 10.12 -15.03 -14.54
N GLY A 42 9.69 -14.45 -13.42
CA GLY A 42 10.09 -14.82 -12.06
C GLY A 42 11.33 -14.09 -11.53
N ASP A 43 12.04 -13.35 -12.38
CA ASP A 43 13.16 -12.52 -11.94
C ASP A 43 12.69 -11.37 -11.05
N THR A 44 13.46 -11.06 -10.00
CA THR A 44 13.23 -9.86 -9.19
C THR A 44 14.29 -8.82 -9.45
N ILE A 45 13.89 -7.62 -9.85
CA ILE A 45 14.80 -6.49 -10.00
C ILE A 45 15.06 -5.85 -8.62
N LYS A 46 16.34 -5.64 -8.30
CA LYS A 46 16.78 -5.14 -6.98
C LYS A 46 17.49 -3.79 -7.04
N ALA A 47 18.16 -3.48 -8.15
CA ALA A 47 18.87 -2.21 -8.30
C ALA A 47 18.93 -1.77 -9.77
N LEU A 48 19.05 -0.47 -9.96
CA LEU A 48 19.33 0.19 -11.22
C LEU A 48 20.56 1.09 -11.04
N ASN A 49 21.59 0.90 -11.86
CA ASN A 49 22.86 1.64 -11.82
C ASN A 49 23.51 1.68 -10.42
N GLY A 50 23.40 0.59 -9.66
CA GLY A 50 23.93 0.49 -8.29
C GLY A 50 23.03 1.12 -7.22
N LYS A 51 21.98 1.85 -7.60
CA LYS A 51 20.95 2.36 -6.69
C LYS A 51 19.90 1.29 -6.42
N LEU A 52 19.63 1.01 -5.15
CA LEU A 52 18.61 0.03 -4.76
C LEU A 52 17.22 0.50 -5.21
N THR A 53 16.55 -0.33 -6.00
CA THR A 53 15.20 -0.13 -6.53
C THR A 53 14.36 -1.36 -6.15
N VAL A 54 14.07 -1.50 -4.86
CA VAL A 54 13.40 -2.70 -4.32
C VAL A 54 11.94 -2.78 -4.79
N ALA A 55 11.27 -1.63 -4.93
CA ALA A 55 9.90 -1.56 -5.42
C ALA A 55 9.83 -1.23 -6.92
N TYR A 56 8.77 -1.71 -7.58
CA TYR A 56 8.52 -1.42 -9.00
C TYR A 56 8.51 0.08 -9.31
N TYR A 57 7.80 0.88 -8.51
CA TYR A 57 7.74 2.32 -8.71
C TYR A 57 9.07 3.03 -8.48
N ASP A 58 9.97 2.50 -7.64
CA ASP A 58 11.31 3.08 -7.49
C ASP A 58 12.10 2.96 -8.80
N PHE A 59 11.99 1.80 -9.46
CA PHE A 59 12.61 1.57 -10.77
C PHE A 59 12.01 2.48 -11.84
N ILE A 60 10.68 2.61 -11.90
CA ILE A 60 10.02 3.49 -12.88
C ILE A 60 10.41 4.95 -12.67
N ASN A 61 10.44 5.43 -11.43
CA ASN A 61 10.84 6.81 -11.13
C ASN A 61 12.30 7.06 -11.49
N GLU A 62 13.19 6.10 -11.25
CA GLU A 62 14.60 6.22 -11.62
C GLU A 62 14.79 6.21 -13.14
N MET A 63 14.08 5.35 -13.88
CA MET A 63 14.11 5.38 -15.36
C MET A 63 13.55 6.70 -15.92
N ALA A 64 12.52 7.28 -15.29
CA ALA A 64 11.99 8.59 -15.66
C ALA A 64 13.02 9.71 -15.41
N PHE A 65 13.73 9.66 -14.28
CA PHE A 65 14.81 10.58 -13.97
C PHE A 65 15.98 10.48 -14.98
N LEU A 66 16.36 9.27 -15.41
CA LEU A 66 17.35 9.08 -16.48
C LEU A 66 16.88 9.67 -17.81
N ARG A 67 15.60 9.51 -18.14
CA ARG A 67 15.00 10.08 -19.34
C ARG A 67 15.02 11.60 -19.33
N GLU A 68 14.68 12.23 -18.20
CA GLU A 68 14.73 13.68 -18.05
C GLU A 68 16.17 14.21 -18.13
N GLN A 69 17.13 13.54 -17.50
CA GLN A 69 18.53 13.94 -17.62
C GLN A 69 19.03 13.85 -19.06
N ALA A 70 18.61 12.85 -19.83
CA ALA A 70 19.00 12.70 -21.23
C ALA A 70 18.43 13.80 -22.16
N THR A 71 17.34 14.47 -21.78
CA THR A 71 16.86 15.62 -22.56
C THR A 71 17.65 16.90 -22.27
N VAL A 72 18.17 17.03 -21.04
CA VAL A 72 18.97 18.18 -20.58
C VAL A 72 20.43 18.05 -21.00
N LEU A 73 21.03 16.89 -20.76
CA LEU A 73 22.41 16.55 -21.10
C LEU A 73 22.44 15.97 -22.52
N LYS A 74 22.43 16.85 -23.52
CA LYS A 74 22.73 16.49 -24.92
C LYS A 74 24.24 16.33 -25.14
N ASP A 75 24.91 15.66 -24.20
CA ASP A 75 26.32 15.33 -24.32
C ASP A 75 26.41 13.97 -25.03
N ASP A 76 26.93 13.97 -26.26
CA ASP A 76 27.07 12.76 -27.09
C ASP A 76 27.99 11.70 -26.46
N ASN A 77 28.73 12.06 -25.40
CA ASN A 77 29.67 11.15 -24.74
C ASN A 77 29.05 10.32 -23.61
N ILE A 78 27.79 10.56 -23.21
CA ILE A 78 27.10 9.83 -22.12
C ILE A 78 25.85 9.12 -22.64
N ASP A 79 25.92 7.80 -22.79
CA ASP A 79 24.76 6.97 -23.13
C ASP A 79 23.94 6.63 -21.87
N LEU A 80 23.01 7.51 -21.50
CA LEU A 80 22.10 7.28 -20.37
C LEU A 80 21.09 6.14 -20.59
N GLN A 81 20.98 5.61 -21.83
CA GLN A 81 20.19 4.41 -22.08
C GLN A 81 20.94 3.14 -21.67
N GLN A 82 22.27 3.18 -21.54
CA GLN A 82 23.05 2.06 -21.04
C GLN A 82 22.89 1.97 -19.51
N ILE A 83 22.19 0.93 -19.06
CA ILE A 83 21.87 0.73 -17.67
C ILE A 83 22.41 -0.62 -17.15
N LYS A 84 22.70 -0.65 -15.85
CA LYS A 84 23.05 -1.86 -15.11
C LYS A 84 21.92 -2.22 -14.16
N ILE A 85 21.39 -3.43 -14.29
CA ILE A 85 20.31 -3.94 -13.46
C ILE A 85 20.83 -5.05 -12.58
N ALA A 86 20.65 -4.93 -11.26
CA ALA A 86 20.84 -6.07 -10.36
C ALA A 86 19.55 -6.90 -10.32
N ARG A 87 19.65 -8.15 -10.75
CA ARG A 87 18.57 -9.13 -10.81
C ARG A 87 18.80 -10.20 -9.75
N LEU A 88 17.73 -10.70 -9.15
CA LEU A 88 17.71 -11.87 -8.29
C LEU A 88 16.94 -13.00 -8.99
N ARG A 89 17.58 -14.16 -9.16
CA ARG A 89 16.93 -15.41 -9.60
C ARG A 89 17.43 -16.57 -8.76
N ALA A 90 16.51 -17.39 -8.27
CA ALA A 90 16.85 -18.59 -7.47
C ALA A 90 17.84 -18.31 -6.31
N GLY A 91 17.73 -17.15 -5.65
CA GLY A 91 18.59 -16.77 -4.53
C GLY A 91 19.94 -16.13 -4.91
N VAL A 92 20.30 -16.11 -6.20
CA VAL A 92 21.56 -15.52 -6.68
C VAL A 92 21.29 -14.14 -7.26
N VAL A 93 22.10 -13.16 -6.84
CA VAL A 93 22.07 -11.80 -7.40
C VAL A 93 23.14 -11.68 -8.49
N ASP A 94 22.71 -11.37 -9.70
CA ASP A 94 23.56 -11.09 -10.85
C ASP A 94 23.31 -9.66 -11.37
N THR A 95 24.33 -9.08 -12.02
CA THR A 95 24.20 -7.75 -12.63
C THR A 95 24.23 -7.88 -14.15
N LEU A 96 23.18 -7.40 -14.79
CA LEU A 96 23.02 -7.39 -16.24
C LEU A 96 23.25 -5.97 -16.75
N THR A 97 23.93 -5.84 -17.88
CA THR A 97 24.04 -4.55 -18.59
C THR A 97 23.19 -4.63 -19.83
N LEU A 98 22.32 -3.64 -20.04
CA LEU A 98 21.51 -3.54 -21.25
C LEU A 98 21.29 -2.08 -21.64
N ARG A 99 20.90 -1.87 -22.89
CA ARG A 99 20.52 -0.55 -23.39
C ARG A 99 19.00 -0.45 -23.46
N ALA A 100 18.39 0.44 -22.68
CA ALA A 100 16.96 0.70 -22.73
C ALA A 100 16.54 1.26 -24.11
N ASP A 101 15.26 1.14 -24.46
CA ASP A 101 14.73 1.71 -25.71
C ASP A 101 14.70 3.25 -25.68
N SER A 102 14.27 3.85 -26.80
CA SER A 102 14.17 5.31 -26.93
C SER A 102 13.17 5.95 -25.94
N LEU A 103 12.29 5.16 -25.34
CA LEU A 103 11.33 5.58 -24.33
C LEU A 103 11.81 5.28 -22.90
N PHE A 104 13.08 4.86 -22.72
CA PHE A 104 13.65 4.43 -21.45
C PHE A 104 12.86 3.27 -20.82
N LYS A 105 12.41 2.33 -21.66
CA LYS A 105 11.79 1.08 -21.23
C LYS A 105 12.70 -0.09 -21.54
N ILE A 106 12.60 -1.12 -20.72
CA ILE A 106 13.34 -2.38 -20.88
C ILE A 106 12.48 -3.50 -21.48
N GLY A 107 11.16 -3.31 -21.51
CA GLY A 107 10.20 -4.26 -22.09
C GLY A 107 9.86 -5.46 -21.20
N VAL A 108 9.60 -5.22 -19.91
CA VAL A 108 9.08 -6.21 -18.96
C VAL A 108 7.74 -5.76 -18.40
N ALA A 109 6.85 -6.70 -18.12
CA ALA A 109 5.63 -6.47 -17.35
C ALA A 109 5.86 -6.92 -15.90
N PRO A 110 5.52 -6.09 -14.90
CA PRO A 110 5.59 -6.50 -13.49
C PRO A 110 4.44 -7.45 -13.16
N LEU A 111 4.68 -8.34 -12.21
CA LEU A 111 3.62 -9.10 -11.56
C LEU A 111 2.77 -8.15 -10.72
N ASN A 112 1.55 -7.87 -11.16
CA ASN A 112 0.63 -6.96 -10.47
C ASN A 112 -0.33 -7.69 -9.50
N ASP A 113 -0.23 -9.02 -9.43
CA ASP A 113 -1.05 -9.83 -8.54
C ASP A 113 -0.55 -9.72 -7.10
N LEU A 114 -1.14 -8.80 -6.35
CA LEU A 114 -0.82 -8.58 -4.94
C LEU A 114 -1.06 -9.82 -4.08
N THR A 115 -1.94 -10.76 -4.48
CA THR A 115 -2.14 -11.98 -3.70
C THR A 115 -0.94 -12.92 -3.77
N LYS A 116 -0.22 -12.90 -4.90
CA LYS A 116 1.03 -13.64 -5.10
C LYS A 116 2.22 -12.91 -4.47
N LEU A 117 2.22 -11.58 -4.48
CA LEU A 117 3.32 -10.78 -3.92
C LEU A 117 3.23 -10.60 -2.40
N LEU A 118 2.02 -10.47 -1.88
CA LEU A 118 1.69 -10.19 -0.48
C LEU A 118 0.61 -11.18 -0.02
N PRO A 119 0.94 -12.48 0.10
CA PRO A 119 -0.03 -13.49 0.49
C PRO A 119 -0.58 -13.19 1.88
N THR A 120 -1.90 -13.23 2.01
CA THR A 120 -2.57 -13.05 3.29
C THR A 120 -2.43 -14.29 4.15
N VAL A 121 -2.02 -14.10 5.40
CA VAL A 121 -1.95 -15.18 6.39
C VAL A 121 -3.25 -15.18 7.19
N LYS A 122 -4.00 -16.27 7.11
CA LYS A 122 -5.16 -16.50 7.97
C LYS A 122 -4.71 -17.21 9.23
N VAL A 123 -4.90 -16.56 10.37
CA VAL A 123 -4.67 -17.16 11.70
C VAL A 123 -6.03 -17.62 12.23
N ASN A 124 -6.15 -18.93 12.47
CA ASN A 124 -7.34 -19.50 13.08
C ASN A 124 -7.06 -19.72 14.57
N TYR A 125 -7.97 -19.24 15.42
CA TYR A 125 -7.89 -19.45 16.86
C TYR A 125 -8.82 -20.61 17.26
N GLY A 126 -8.33 -21.51 18.09
CA GLY A 126 -9.19 -22.48 18.77
C GLY A 126 -10.15 -21.80 19.76
N PHE A 127 -11.14 -22.53 20.27
CA PHE A 127 -12.13 -22.01 21.22
C PHE A 127 -11.48 -21.27 22.40
N PHE A 128 -10.52 -21.89 23.08
CA PHE A 128 -9.87 -21.27 24.24
C PHE A 128 -8.87 -20.16 23.87
N GLU A 129 -8.22 -20.25 22.70
CA GLU A 129 -7.29 -19.22 22.22
C GLU A 129 -8.03 -17.95 21.76
N SER A 130 -9.29 -18.10 21.34
CA SER A 130 -10.13 -16.99 20.89
C SER A 130 -10.43 -15.96 21.99
N PHE A 131 -10.46 -16.37 23.27
CA PHE A 131 -10.71 -15.46 24.38
C PHE A 131 -9.58 -14.45 24.58
N PRO A 132 -8.31 -14.85 24.80
CA PRO A 132 -7.22 -13.88 24.92
C PRO A 132 -7.01 -13.10 23.62
N ALA A 133 -7.16 -13.73 22.44
CA ALA A 133 -7.06 -13.03 21.16
C ALA A 133 -8.16 -11.96 21.02
N GLY A 134 -9.39 -12.27 21.44
CA GLY A 134 -10.53 -11.35 21.44
C GLY A 134 -10.33 -10.16 22.40
N ILE A 135 -9.74 -10.38 23.57
CA ILE A 135 -9.39 -9.28 24.50
C ILE A 135 -8.38 -8.33 23.86
N ILE A 136 -7.32 -8.88 23.23
CA ILE A 136 -6.30 -8.07 22.53
C ILE A 136 -6.94 -7.28 21.37
N LEU A 137 -7.77 -7.94 20.57
CA LEU A 137 -8.51 -7.29 19.48
C LEU A 137 -9.38 -6.15 20.02
N GLY A 138 -10.19 -6.40 21.05
CA GLY A 138 -11.06 -5.40 21.66
C GLY A 138 -10.29 -4.20 22.21
N ALA A 139 -9.17 -4.43 22.89
CA ALA A 139 -8.31 -3.35 23.39
C ALA A 139 -7.69 -2.50 22.26
N ASN A 140 -7.25 -3.15 21.17
CA ASN A 140 -6.73 -2.46 19.99
C ASN A 140 -7.82 -1.67 19.26
N THR A 141 -9.02 -2.24 19.13
CA THR A 141 -10.19 -1.58 18.55
C THR A 141 -10.58 -0.35 19.35
N LEU A 142 -10.64 -0.44 20.69
CA LEU A 142 -10.88 0.71 21.55
C LEU A 142 -9.80 1.77 21.36
N LYS A 143 -8.52 1.40 21.39
CA LYS A 143 -7.40 2.34 21.19
C LYS A 143 -7.49 3.06 19.84
N GLY A 144 -7.83 2.35 18.76
CA GLY A 144 -8.05 2.92 17.44
C GLY A 144 -9.19 3.94 17.46
N TYR A 145 -10.34 3.54 18.00
CA TYR A 145 -11.50 4.41 18.13
C TYR A 145 -11.21 5.70 18.92
N VAL A 146 -10.49 5.61 20.04
CA VAL A 146 -10.07 6.79 20.83
C VAL A 146 -9.18 7.72 20.01
N SER A 147 -8.23 7.15 19.25
CA SER A 147 -7.37 7.93 18.36
C SER A 147 -8.17 8.63 17.27
N ASP A 148 -9.13 7.95 16.67
CA ASP A 148 -10.00 8.51 15.63
C ASP A 148 -10.91 9.62 16.19
N MET A 149 -11.42 9.46 17.41
CA MET A 149 -12.25 10.47 18.05
C MET A 149 -11.54 11.81 18.26
N LYS A 150 -10.21 11.79 18.50
CA LYS A 150 -9.40 13.02 18.53
C LYS A 150 -9.52 13.82 17.23
N HIS A 151 -9.72 13.14 16.10
CA HIS A 151 -9.91 13.77 14.80
C HIS A 151 -11.37 14.11 14.51
N VAL A 152 -12.32 13.32 15.00
CA VAL A 152 -13.77 13.58 14.84
C VAL A 152 -14.23 14.85 15.58
N PHE A 153 -13.62 15.18 16.72
CA PHE A 153 -13.89 16.46 17.41
C PHE A 153 -13.31 17.70 16.71
N SER A 154 -12.69 17.56 15.53
CA SER A 154 -12.41 18.69 14.64
C SER A 154 -13.70 19.25 14.01
N LYS A 155 -13.70 20.51 13.57
CA LYS A 155 -14.87 21.17 12.95
C LYS A 155 -15.41 20.42 11.72
N GLU A 156 -14.53 19.69 11.04
CA GLU A 156 -14.83 18.91 9.84
C GLU A 156 -15.32 17.50 10.17
N GLY A 157 -14.81 16.88 11.25
CA GLY A 157 -15.18 15.52 11.68
C GLY A 157 -16.59 15.42 12.28
N ALA A 158 -17.04 16.45 12.99
CA ALA A 158 -18.38 16.50 13.59
C ALA A 158 -19.50 16.47 12.52
N LYS A 159 -19.23 16.91 11.29
CA LYS A 159 -20.17 16.86 10.16
C LYS A 159 -20.33 15.46 9.56
N GLN A 160 -19.40 14.55 9.84
CA GLN A 160 -19.38 13.18 9.31
C GLN A 160 -19.93 12.14 10.30
N LEU A 161 -20.35 12.55 11.48
CA LEU A 161 -21.04 11.69 12.45
C LEU A 161 -22.43 11.34 11.91
N GLY A 162 -22.49 10.25 11.14
CA GLY A 162 -23.70 9.77 10.51
C GLY A 162 -24.75 9.30 11.53
N GLY A 163 -26.02 9.56 11.22
CA GLY A 163 -27.16 9.05 12.01
C GLY A 163 -27.40 7.54 11.81
N PHE A 164 -28.52 7.03 12.31
CA PHE A 164 -28.87 5.59 12.26
C PHE A 164 -28.78 4.95 10.86
N ALA A 165 -29.02 5.71 9.79
CA ALA A 165 -28.86 5.23 8.42
C ALA A 165 -27.42 4.79 8.09
N THR A 166 -26.42 5.51 8.61
CA THR A 166 -25.00 5.17 8.43
C THR A 166 -24.62 3.90 9.19
N ILE A 167 -25.24 3.65 10.35
CA ILE A 167 -25.09 2.41 11.12
C ILE A 167 -25.71 1.21 10.38
N GLY A 168 -26.73 1.42 9.53
CA GLY A 168 -27.23 0.37 8.65
C GLY A 168 -26.26 0.03 7.52
N SER A 169 -25.61 1.04 6.93
CA SER A 169 -24.74 0.87 5.75
C SER A 169 -23.40 0.17 6.00
N ILE A 170 -23.01 0.00 7.28
CA ILE A 170 -21.76 -0.70 7.67
C ILE A 170 -21.94 -2.23 7.75
N PHE A 171 -23.19 -2.72 7.72
CA PHE A 171 -23.46 -4.14 7.58
C PHE A 171 -23.42 -4.55 6.10
N PRO A 172 -22.87 -5.74 5.79
CA PRO A 172 -22.77 -6.23 4.42
C PRO A 172 -24.16 -6.52 3.84
N ALA A 173 -24.26 -6.51 2.50
CA ALA A 173 -25.51 -6.81 1.78
C ALA A 173 -25.94 -8.29 1.91
N GLU A 174 -24.97 -9.18 2.17
CA GLU A 174 -25.20 -10.60 2.43
C GLU A 174 -24.91 -10.93 3.90
N TRP A 175 -25.52 -12.00 4.39
CA TRP A 175 -25.33 -12.44 5.76
C TRP A 175 -23.90 -12.96 6.01
N ASP A 176 -23.19 -12.32 6.94
CA ASP A 176 -21.87 -12.72 7.41
C ASP A 176 -21.84 -12.77 8.94
N TRP A 177 -21.68 -13.98 9.49
CA TRP A 177 -21.64 -14.20 10.93
C TRP A 177 -20.47 -13.51 11.62
N HIS A 178 -19.30 -13.48 10.99
CA HIS A 178 -18.12 -12.84 11.56
C HIS A 178 -18.33 -11.33 11.63
N GLN A 179 -18.82 -10.73 10.54
CA GLN A 179 -19.09 -9.30 10.48
C GLN A 179 -20.21 -8.90 11.44
N PHE A 180 -21.26 -9.70 11.57
CA PHE A 180 -22.33 -9.45 12.54
C PHE A 180 -21.77 -9.32 13.97
N TRP A 181 -21.05 -10.34 14.45
CA TRP A 181 -20.49 -10.35 15.79
C TRP A 181 -19.41 -9.27 15.99
N TYR A 182 -18.59 -9.02 14.97
CA TYR A 182 -17.61 -7.94 14.99
C TYR A 182 -18.28 -6.57 15.18
N MET A 183 -19.34 -6.28 14.41
CA MET A 183 -20.07 -5.02 14.52
C MET A 183 -20.80 -4.89 15.86
N THR A 184 -21.40 -5.97 16.37
CA THR A 184 -22.02 -5.97 17.71
C THR A 184 -21.00 -5.66 18.80
N ALA A 185 -19.82 -6.28 18.75
CA ALA A 185 -18.74 -6.01 19.69
C ALA A 185 -18.22 -4.57 19.56
N PHE A 186 -18.03 -4.09 18.34
CA PHE A 186 -17.57 -2.73 18.06
C PHE A 186 -18.53 -1.67 18.61
N LEU A 187 -19.83 -1.79 18.37
CA LEU A 187 -20.85 -0.90 18.93
C LEU A 187 -20.87 -0.93 20.46
N SER A 188 -20.69 -2.12 21.06
CA SER A 188 -20.60 -2.27 22.51
C SER A 188 -19.39 -1.54 23.11
N ILE A 189 -18.23 -1.58 22.43
CA ILE A 189 -17.01 -0.85 22.82
C ILE A 189 -17.24 0.66 22.73
N ILE A 190 -17.86 1.15 21.65
CA ILE A 190 -18.20 2.57 21.48
C ILE A 190 -19.10 3.04 22.62
N LEU A 191 -20.19 2.31 22.90
CA LEU A 191 -21.12 2.66 23.99
C LEU A 191 -20.42 2.66 25.35
N ALA A 192 -19.61 1.64 25.65
CA ALA A 192 -18.85 1.58 26.88
C ALA A 192 -17.89 2.78 27.02
N PHE A 193 -17.18 3.15 25.95
CA PHE A 193 -16.29 4.31 25.95
C PHE A 193 -17.03 5.63 26.15
N MET A 194 -18.12 5.84 25.40
CA MET A 194 -18.94 7.07 25.48
C MET A 194 -19.56 7.23 26.87
N ASN A 195 -19.94 6.13 27.53
CA ASN A 195 -20.47 6.16 28.89
C ASN A 195 -19.40 6.44 29.96
N ILE A 196 -18.13 6.10 29.70
CA ILE A 196 -17.00 6.33 30.63
C ILE A 196 -16.46 7.76 30.52
N LEU A 197 -16.59 8.42 29.36
CA LEU A 197 -16.19 9.80 29.18
C LEU A 197 -17.28 10.75 29.71
N PRO A 198 -17.01 11.59 30.73
CA PRO A 198 -17.88 12.71 31.01
C PRO A 198 -17.77 13.70 29.83
N ILE A 199 -18.81 13.80 29.00
CA ILE A 199 -18.86 14.75 27.89
C ILE A 199 -19.56 16.03 28.39
N PRO A 200 -18.84 17.15 28.62
CA PRO A 200 -19.41 18.37 29.21
C PRO A 200 -20.41 19.11 28.32
N ALA A 201 -20.64 18.65 27.07
CA ALA A 201 -21.37 19.38 26.04
C ALA A 201 -22.77 18.82 25.71
N LEU A 202 -23.32 17.93 26.53
CA LEU A 202 -24.66 17.34 26.36
C LEU A 202 -25.54 17.42 27.62
N ASP A 203 -25.11 18.12 28.67
CA ASP A 203 -25.88 18.35 29.91
C ASP A 203 -26.70 19.66 29.84
N GLY A 204 -27.19 20.00 28.64
CA GLY A 204 -27.99 21.18 28.35
C GLY A 204 -28.90 20.96 27.15
#